data_AF-A0A2V9X7H2-F1
#
_entry.id   AF-A0A2V9X7H2-F1
#
_cell.length_a   1.000
_cell.length_b   1.000
_cell.length_c   1.000
_cell.angle_alpha   90.00
_cell.angle_beta   90.00
_cell.angle_gamma   90.00
#
_symmetry.space_group_name_H-M   'P 1'
#
loop_
_entity.id
_entity.type
_entity.pdbx_description
1 polymer ?
#
loop_
_entity_poly.entity_id
_entity_poly.type
_entity_poly.pdbx_seq_one_letter_code
_entity_poly.pdbx_strand_id
1 'polypeptide(L)'
;MFGMTALYRGKRIFAVLPRSRCLDLPNSLGLKLKSPSPRIRKIAQRDPHISFGDMKACWWSFEMNSNEDIRLALEWLGRAYEAAG
;
A
#
# COMPACT_ATOMS: atom_id res chain seq x y z
N MET A 1 12.10 9.60 -1.61
CA MET A 1 11.88 9.20 -0.20
C MET A 1 12.76 7.99 0.05
N PHE A 2 13.89 8.08 0.78
CA PHE A 2 14.71 6.94 1.25
C PHE A 2 14.85 5.70 0.32
N GLY A 3 15.16 5.87 -0.96
CA GLY A 3 15.29 4.75 -1.91
C GLY A 3 13.97 4.20 -2.48
N MET A 4 12.87 4.91 -2.28
CA MET A 4 11.53 4.64 -2.81
C MET A 4 11.00 5.84 -3.60
N THR A 5 10.12 5.53 -4.54
CA THR A 5 9.35 6.51 -5.31
C THR A 5 8.00 6.70 -4.63
N ALA A 6 7.72 7.92 -4.16
CA ALA A 6 6.43 8.23 -3.53
C ALA A 6 5.41 8.65 -4.59
N LEU A 7 4.18 8.15 -4.45
CA LEU A 7 3.03 8.51 -5.27
C LEU A 7 2.12 9.46 -4.48
N TYR A 8 1.66 10.51 -5.17
CA TYR A 8 0.92 11.61 -4.57
C TYR A 8 -0.44 11.81 -5.25
N ARG A 9 -1.46 12.12 -4.45
CA ARG A 9 -2.71 12.72 -4.89
C ARG A 9 -2.75 14.15 -4.35
N GLY A 10 -2.54 15.12 -5.24
CA GLY A 10 -2.27 16.50 -4.83
C GLY A 10 -1.07 16.57 -3.88
N LYS A 11 -1.28 17.07 -2.66
CA LYS A 11 -0.22 17.20 -1.63
C LYS A 11 -0.11 15.98 -0.70
N ARG A 12 -0.89 14.92 -0.90
CA ARG A 12 -0.97 13.77 0.02
C ARG A 12 -0.30 12.56 -0.62
N ILE A 13 0.71 12.02 0.06
CA ILE A 13 1.29 10.72 -0.30
C ILE A 13 0.25 9.64 -0.02
N PHE A 14 0.00 8.77 -1.00
CA PHE A 14 -0.93 7.64 -0.86
C PHE A 14 -0.25 6.28 -1.07
N ALA A 15 0.93 6.24 -1.69
CA ALA A 15 1.69 5.02 -1.86
C ALA A 15 3.19 5.29 -2.03
N VAL A 16 4.00 4.25 -1.86
CA VAL A 16 5.42 4.23 -2.16
C VAL A 16 5.77 2.96 -2.92
N LEU A 17 6.56 3.11 -3.98
CA LEU A 17 7.09 2.00 -4.78
C LEU A 17 8.58 1.81 -4.48
N PRO A 18 9.07 0.57 -4.39
CA PRO A 18 10.48 0.31 -4.22
C PRO A 18 11.25 0.74 -5.47
N ARG A 19 12.43 1.35 -5.25
CA ARG A 19 13.37 1.72 -6.33
C ARG A 19 14.76 1.17 -6.07
N SER A 20 15.29 1.42 -4.88
CA SER A 20 16.53 0.86 -4.35
C SER A 20 16.41 0.34 -2.93
N ARG A 21 15.28 0.60 -2.25
CA ARG A 21 14.93 0.10 -0.92
C ARG A 21 13.42 -0.20 -0.86
N CYS A 22 13.04 -1.09 0.05
CA CYS A 22 11.64 -1.48 0.33
C CYS A 22 11.29 -1.19 1.80
N LEU A 23 9.99 -1.19 2.14
CA LEU A 23 9.53 -0.97 3.52
C LEU A 23 9.83 -2.19 4.40
N ASP A 24 9.27 -3.35 4.06
CA ASP A 24 9.38 -4.58 4.86
C ASP A 24 9.78 -5.80 4.02
N LEU A 25 9.25 -5.92 2.80
CA LEU A 25 9.38 -7.10 1.95
C LEU A 25 10.00 -6.72 0.60
N PRO A 26 10.83 -7.58 -0.02
CA PRO A 26 11.58 -7.24 -1.23
C PRO A 26 10.67 -6.86 -2.41
N ASN A 27 9.54 -7.54 -2.56
CA ASN A 27 8.57 -7.36 -3.65
C ASN A 27 7.29 -6.68 -3.18
N SER A 28 7.40 -5.70 -2.28
CA SER A 28 6.23 -4.99 -1.77
C SER A 28 6.18 -3.52 -2.11
N LEU A 29 4.95 -3.03 -2.23
CA LEU A 29 4.63 -1.62 -2.31
C LEU A 29 3.97 -1.17 -1.01
N GLY A 30 4.25 0.06 -0.61
CA GLY A 30 3.65 0.66 0.56
C GLY A 30 2.38 1.42 0.19
N LEU A 31 1.30 1.19 0.92
CA LEU A 31 0.01 1.84 0.76
C LEU A 31 -0.29 2.68 2.00
N LYS A 32 -0.71 3.93 1.79
CA LYS A 32 -1.13 4.81 2.86
C LYS A 32 -2.64 4.98 2.88
N LEU A 33 -3.30 4.31 3.82
CA LEU A 33 -4.72 4.49 4.09
C LEU A 33 -4.88 5.12 5.47
N LYS A 34 -5.09 6.45 5.50
CA LYS A 34 -5.36 7.17 6.74
C LYS A 34 -6.84 7.00 7.09
N SER A 35 -7.13 6.35 8.22
CA SER A 35 -8.50 6.07 8.68
C SER A 35 -9.37 5.32 7.66
N PRO A 36 -8.96 4.13 7.21
CA PRO A 36 -9.76 3.34 6.26
C PRO A 36 -11.10 2.99 6.89
N SER A 37 -12.15 2.95 6.06
CA SER A 37 -13.47 2.53 6.54
C SER A 37 -13.41 1.12 7.16
N PRO A 38 -14.29 0.79 8.13
CA PRO A 38 -14.32 -0.55 8.73
C PRO A 38 -14.45 -1.67 7.69
N ARG A 39 -15.13 -1.40 6.57
CA ARG A 39 -15.26 -2.32 5.43
C ARG A 39 -13.91 -2.57 4.76
N ILE A 40 -13.16 -1.53 4.43
CA ILE A 40 -11.84 -1.67 3.80
C ILE A 40 -10.85 -2.37 4.74
N ARG A 41 -10.90 -2.08 6.04
CA ARG A 41 -10.08 -2.76 7.04
C ARG A 41 -10.39 -4.26 7.12
N LYS A 42 -11.67 -4.65 7.08
CA LYS A 42 -12.07 -6.08 7.05
C LYS A 42 -11.63 -6.78 5.77
N ILE A 43 -11.69 -6.11 4.62
CA ILE A 43 -11.18 -6.66 3.35
C ILE A 43 -9.67 -6.88 3.44
N ALA A 44 -8.93 -5.87 3.93
CA ALA A 44 -7.48 -5.95 4.11
C ALA A 44 -7.07 -7.10 5.03
N GLN A 45 -7.79 -7.32 6.14
CA GLN A 45 -7.50 -8.40 7.10
C GLN A 45 -7.70 -9.80 6.53
N ARG A 46 -8.41 -9.95 5.41
CA ARG A 46 -8.63 -11.23 4.73
C ARG A 46 -7.75 -11.41 3.51
N ASP A 47 -7.04 -10.36 3.08
CA ASP A 47 -6.20 -10.42 1.89
C ASP A 47 -4.80 -10.92 2.28
N PRO A 48 -4.36 -12.07 1.77
CA PRO A 48 -3.07 -12.65 2.14
C PRO A 48 -1.87 -11.80 1.69
N HIS A 49 -2.06 -10.88 0.74
CA HIS A 49 -1.00 -10.00 0.25
C HIS A 49 -0.77 -8.79 1.14
N ILE A 50 -1.70 -8.47 2.04
CA ILE A 50 -1.63 -7.29 2.89
C ILE A 50 -0.98 -7.64 4.22
N SER A 51 0.18 -7.03 4.45
CA SER A 51 0.83 -6.96 5.75
C SER A 51 0.58 -5.61 6.40
N PHE A 52 0.13 -5.61 7.65
CA PHE A 52 -0.03 -4.40 8.44
C PHE A 52 1.30 -4.05 9.09
N GLY A 53 1.96 -2.98 8.61
CA GLY A 53 3.21 -2.50 9.21
C GLY A 53 3.00 -1.84 10.57
N ASP A 54 4.05 -1.85 11.40
CA ASP A 54 4.06 -1.25 12.74
C ASP A 54 4.10 0.30 12.69
N MET A 55 4.40 0.87 11.52
CA MET A 55 4.54 2.31 11.33
C MET A 55 3.18 3.04 11.26
N LYS A 56 2.80 3.65 12.39
CA LYS A 56 1.73 4.67 12.51
C LYS A 56 0.40 4.28 11.86
N ALA A 57 -0.09 3.06 12.07
CA ALA A 57 -1.47 2.55 11.77
C ALA A 57 -2.06 2.78 10.36
N CYS A 58 -1.37 3.50 9.47
CA CYS A 58 -1.87 4.00 8.19
C CYS A 58 -1.04 3.48 7.02
N TRP A 59 0.10 2.83 7.28
CA TRP A 59 0.96 2.24 6.26
C TRP A 59 0.82 0.73 6.24
N TRP A 60 0.41 0.20 5.09
CA TRP A 60 0.27 -1.22 4.83
C TRP A 60 1.24 -1.62 3.71
N SER A 61 1.74 -2.83 3.76
CA SER A 61 2.61 -3.39 2.73
C SER A 61 1.80 -4.39 1.91
N PHE A 62 1.75 -4.21 0.59
CA PHE A 62 1.19 -5.20 -0.34
C PHE A 62 2.34 -5.96 -0.99
N GLU A 63 2.46 -7.26 -0.71
CA GLU A 63 3.47 -8.13 -1.30
C GLU A 63 2.96 -8.79 -2.57
N MET A 64 3.74 -8.69 -3.65
CA MET A 64 3.49 -9.39 -4.89
C MET A 64 4.31 -10.68 -4.92
N ASN A 65 3.63 -11.81 -5.06
CA ASN A 65 4.24 -13.14 -5.16
C ASN A 65 4.29 -13.62 -6.61
N SER A 66 3.38 -13.15 -7.46
CA SER A 66 3.34 -13.51 -8.87
C SER A 66 2.81 -12.38 -9.77
N ASN A 67 2.84 -12.58 -11.08
CA ASN A 67 2.35 -11.59 -12.05
C ASN A 67 0.82 -11.41 -11.99
N GLU A 68 0.10 -12.44 -11.55
CA GLU A 68 -1.34 -12.42 -11.34
C GLU A 68 -1.74 -11.39 -10.27
N ASP A 69 -0.84 -11.09 -9.32
CA ASP A 69 -1.06 -10.13 -8.24
C ASP A 69 -1.03 -8.67 -8.71
N ILE A 70 -0.55 -8.39 -9.94
CA ILE A 70 -0.47 -7.02 -10.47
C ILE A 70 -1.85 -6.37 -10.49
N ARG A 71 -2.89 -7.12 -10.86
CA ARG A 71 -4.25 -6.59 -10.85
C ARG A 71 -4.69 -6.21 -9.44
N LEU A 72 -4.42 -7.06 -8.46
CA LEU A 72 -4.77 -6.84 -7.07
C LEU A 72 -3.99 -5.64 -6.49
N ALA A 73 -2.72 -5.51 -6.83
CA ALA A 73 -1.88 -4.36 -6.49
C ALA A 73 -2.46 -3.05 -7.02
N LEU A 74 -2.91 -3.03 -8.28
CA LEU A 74 -3.56 -1.85 -8.89
C LEU A 74 -4.88 -1.51 -8.21
N GLU A 75 -5.70 -2.50 -7.85
CA GLU A 75 -6.94 -2.29 -7.10
C GLU A 75 -6.68 -1.66 -5.72
N TRP A 76 -5.65 -2.15 -5.01
CA TRP A 76 -5.24 -1.58 -3.74
C TRP A 76 -4.65 -0.18 -3.85
N LEU A 77 -3.85 0.08 -4.89
CA LEU A 77 -3.37 1.43 -5.21
C LEU A 77 -4.53 2.38 -5.48
N GLY A 78 -5.55 1.94 -6.21
CA GLY A 78 -6.79 2.70 -6.44
C GLY A 78 -7.50 3.04 -5.13
N ARG A 79 -7.66 2.06 -4.22
CA ARG A 79 -8.26 2.30 -2.89
C ARG A 79 -7.45 3.31 -2.07
N ALA A 80 -6.12 3.24 -2.11
CA ALA A 80 -5.26 4.19 -1.41
C ALA A 80 -5.33 5.59 -2.03
N TYR A 81 -5.38 5.68 -3.36
CA TYR A 81 -5.58 6.93 -4.09
C TYR A 81 -6.90 7.60 -3.68
N GLU A 82 -8.02 6.86 -3.69
CA GLU A 82 -9.32 7.36 -3.26
C GLU A 82 -9.31 7.81 -1.79
N ALA A 83 -8.72 7.02 -0.89
CA ALA A 83 -8.61 7.36 0.53
C ALA A 83 -7.76 8.62 0.80
N ALA A 84 -6.87 8.99 -0.12
CA ALA A 84 -6.01 10.16 0.03
C ALA A 84 -6.67 11.47 -0.40
N GLY A 85 -7.87 11.50 -0.96
CA GLY A 85 -8.49 12.73 -1.47
C GLY A 85 -9.98 12.72 -1.34
#